data_AF-A0A521W865-F1
#
_entry.id   AF-A0A521W865-F1
#
_cell.length_a   1.000
_cell.length_b   1.000
_cell.length_c   1.000
_cell.angle_alpha   90.00
_cell.angle_beta   90.00
_cell.angle_gamma   90.00
#
_symmetry.space_group_name_H-M   'P 1'
#
loop_
_entity.id
_entity.type
_entity.pdbx_description
1 polymer ?
#
loop_
_entity_poly.entity_id
_entity_poly.type
_entity_poly.pdbx_seq_one_letter_code
_entity_poly.pdbx_strand_id
1 'polypeptide(L)'
;MARIIPSGWRELRATGSAERELETLTLLADALPDSCTVYHGVHWTQIEGGLSAFGEIDFIVVAPSERMPVIELKSGVLQEGNEGSSLFA
;
A
#
# COMPACT_ATOMS: atom_id res chain seq x y z
N MET A 1 10.35 9.07 -11.72
CA MET A 1 9.78 8.75 -10.41
C MET A 1 8.29 8.98 -10.48
N ALA A 2 7.49 8.04 -10.01
CA ALA A 2 6.05 8.21 -9.92
C ALA A 2 5.66 9.36 -8.98
N ARG A 3 4.49 9.94 -9.24
CA ARG A 3 3.88 10.93 -8.35
C ARG A 3 3.31 10.20 -7.12
N ILE A 4 3.65 10.66 -5.92
CA ILE A 4 3.13 10.08 -4.67
C ILE A 4 2.10 11.02 -4.03
N ILE A 5 0.97 10.46 -3.58
CA ILE A 5 -0.11 11.18 -2.90
C ILE A 5 -0.50 10.40 -1.62
N PRO A 6 -0.60 11.06 -0.45
CA PRO A 6 -0.22 12.45 -0.19
C PRO A 6 1.29 12.71 -0.37
N SER A 7 1.62 13.96 -0.72
CA SER A 7 3.00 14.45 -0.79
C SER A 7 3.62 14.61 0.61
N GLY A 8 4.92 14.92 0.70
CA GLY A 8 5.61 15.07 1.99
C GLY A 8 5.96 13.74 2.68
N TRP A 9 5.63 12.60 2.05
CA TRP A 9 5.87 11.26 2.58
C TRP A 9 7.33 10.97 2.96
N ARG A 10 8.30 11.64 2.30
CA ARG A 10 9.74 11.50 2.61
C ARG A 10 10.15 12.11 3.96
N GLU A 11 9.34 13.00 4.51
CA GLU A 11 9.60 13.63 5.79
C GLU A 11 9.03 12.81 6.95
N LEU A 12 8.22 11.79 6.64
CA LEU A 12 7.68 10.87 7.63
C LEU A 12 8.82 10.06 8.26
N ARG A 13 8.79 9.96 9.59
CA ARG A 13 9.64 9.05 10.35
C ARG A 13 8.76 7.95 10.92
N ALA A 14 9.13 6.71 10.63
CA ALA A 14 8.41 5.53 11.09
C ALA A 14 9.36 4.51 11.72
N THR A 15 8.80 3.59 12.50
CA THR A 15 9.50 2.45 13.09
C THR A 15 8.65 1.20 12.92
N GLY A 16 9.26 0.03 12.77
CA GLY A 16 8.53 -1.25 12.73
C GLY A 16 7.73 -1.43 11.44
N SER A 17 6.46 -1.80 11.52
CA SER A 17 5.61 -2.06 10.34
C SER A 17 5.50 -0.84 9.41
N ALA A 18 5.36 0.35 9.99
CA ALA A 18 5.27 1.61 9.24
C ALA A 18 6.59 1.96 8.53
N GLU A 19 7.74 1.44 8.99
CA GLU A 19 9.01 1.60 8.28
C GLU A 19 9.02 0.76 6.99
N ARG A 20 8.48 -0.47 7.03
CA ARG A 20 8.34 -1.34 5.85
C ARG A 20 7.42 -0.73 4.79
N GLU A 21 6.40 -0.03 5.22
CA GLU A 21 5.51 0.71 4.33
C GLU A 21 6.26 1.85 3.62
N LEU A 22 7.06 2.64 4.34
CA LEU A 22 7.89 3.69 3.75
C LEU A 22 8.98 3.14 2.82
N GLU A 23 9.61 2.00 3.15
CA GLU A 23 10.55 1.31 2.27
C GLU A 23 9.88 0.90 0.94
N THR A 24 8.68 0.32 1.03
CA THR A 24 7.89 -0.09 -0.14
C THR A 24 7.45 1.12 -0.96
N LEU A 25 7.00 2.19 -0.30
CA LEU A 25 6.60 3.44 -0.96
C LEU A 25 7.79 4.08 -1.70
N THR A 26 8.99 4.02 -1.11
CA THR A 26 10.23 4.48 -1.76
C THR A 26 10.51 3.68 -3.02
N LEU A 27 10.45 2.35 -2.93
CA LEU A 27 10.64 1.47 -4.08
C LEU A 27 9.64 1.75 -5.20
N LEU A 28 8.35 1.92 -4.87
CA LEU A 28 7.31 2.25 -5.84
C LEU A 28 7.56 3.62 -6.49
N ALA A 29 7.95 4.62 -5.71
CA ALA A 29 8.27 5.96 -6.23
C ALA A 29 9.43 5.94 -7.22
N ASP A 30 10.47 5.16 -6.92
CA ASP A 30 11.70 5.08 -7.73
C ASP A 30 11.52 4.20 -8.97
N ALA A 31 10.88 3.05 -8.82
CA ALA A 31 10.78 2.03 -9.88
C ALA A 31 9.71 2.34 -10.93
N LEU A 32 8.66 3.10 -10.57
CA LEU A 32 7.57 3.41 -11.49
C LEU A 32 7.84 4.67 -12.34
N PRO A 33 7.34 4.71 -13.58
CA PRO A 33 7.39 5.90 -14.44
C PRO A 33 6.72 7.11 -13.79
N ASP A 34 7.13 8.32 -14.20
CA ASP A 34 6.52 9.59 -13.77
C ASP A 34 5.08 9.79 -14.27
N SER A 35 4.66 9.00 -15.26
CA SER A 35 3.28 8.90 -15.72
C SER A 35 2.37 8.12 -14.76
N CYS A 36 2.93 7.42 -13.76
CA CYS A 36 2.15 6.74 -12.72
C CYS A 36 1.93 7.66 -11.50
N THR A 37 0.78 7.49 -10.86
CA THR A 37 0.49 8.05 -9.53
C THR A 37 0.30 6.93 -8.53
N VAL A 38 0.97 6.98 -7.39
CA VAL A 38 0.80 6.06 -6.26
C VAL A 38 0.08 6.80 -5.16
N TYR A 39 -1.08 6.30 -4.76
CA TYR A 39 -1.75 6.69 -3.53
C TYR A 39 -1.34 5.73 -2.41
N HIS A 40 -1.11 6.24 -1.21
CA HIS A 40 -0.80 5.43 -0.02
C HIS A 40 -1.71 5.81 1.15
N GLY A 41 -1.91 4.87 2.09
CA GLY A 41 -2.78 5.07 3.25
C GLY A 41 -4.23 5.41 2.90
N VAL A 42 -4.77 4.73 1.87
CA VAL A 42 -6.07 5.08 1.28
C VAL A 42 -7.20 4.48 2.12
N HIS A 43 -7.81 5.32 2.94
CA HIS A 43 -9.00 4.95 3.69
C HIS A 43 -10.22 4.82 2.77
N TRP A 44 -11.03 3.78 3.00
CA TRP A 44 -12.28 3.57 2.29
C TRP A 44 -13.42 3.25 3.24
N THR A 45 -14.64 3.50 2.76
CA THR A 45 -15.88 3.17 3.47
C THR A 45 -16.89 2.66 2.46
N GLN A 46 -17.51 1.53 2.77
CA GLN A 46 -18.65 1.00 2.03
C GLN A 46 -19.86 1.02 2.95
N ILE A 47 -20.97 1.58 2.45
CA ILE A 47 -22.25 1.59 3.15
C ILE A 47 -23.25 0.85 2.29
N GLU A 48 -23.74 -0.28 2.78
CA GLU A 48 -24.69 -1.14 2.06
C GLU A 48 -25.61 -1.86 3.04
N GLY A 49 -26.91 -1.92 2.72
CA GLY A 49 -27.88 -2.68 3.52
C GLY A 49 -28.04 -2.23 4.98
N GLY A 50 -27.69 -0.98 5.32
CA GLY A 50 -27.70 -0.48 6.70
C GLY A 50 -26.46 -0.87 7.52
N LEU A 51 -25.45 -1.48 6.89
CA LEU A 51 -24.15 -1.78 7.47
C LEU A 51 -23.09 -0.83 6.92
N SER A 52 -22.01 -0.64 7.67
CA SER A 52 -20.83 0.12 7.23
C SER A 52 -19.57 -0.73 7.43
N ALA A 53 -18.79 -0.86 6.35
CA ALA A 53 -17.47 -1.46 6.36
C ALA A 53 -16.42 -0.37 6.16
N PHE A 54 -15.32 -0.49 6.89
CA PHE A 54 -14.20 0.45 6.89
C PHE A 54 -12.91 -0.32 6.70
N GLY A 55 -11.95 0.29 6.02
CA GLY A 55 -10.63 -0.26 5.87
C GLY A 55 -9.65 0.75 5.30
N GLU A 56 -8.44 0.28 5.12
CA GLU A 56 -7.34 1.01 4.50
C GLU A 56 -6.77 0.12 3.40
N ILE A 57 -6.32 0.76 2.33
CA ILE A 57 -5.49 0.16 1.29
C ILE A 57 -4.11 0.79 1.39
N ASP A 58 -3.08 -0.03 1.54
CA ASP A 58 -1.70 0.45 1.70
C ASP A 58 -1.23 1.20 0.44
N PHE A 59 -1.44 0.65 -0.76
CA PHE A 59 -1.11 1.33 -2.02
C PHE A 59 -2.12 1.13 -3.15
N ILE A 60 -2.42 2.21 -3.88
CA ILE A 60 -3.13 2.17 -5.17
C ILE A 60 -2.23 2.79 -6.23
N VAL A 61 -1.93 2.04 -7.29
CA VAL A 61 -1.15 2.54 -8.43
C VAL A 61 -2.09 2.86 -9.58
N VAL A 62 -2.16 4.14 -9.96
CA VAL A 62 -2.88 4.59 -11.15
C VAL A 62 -1.86 4.82 -12.26
N ALA A 63 -1.84 3.91 -13.22
CA ALA A 63 -1.05 4.06 -14.44
C ALA A 63 -1.90 4.72 -15.55
N PRO A 64 -1.30 5.27 -16.62
CA PRO A 64 -2.05 5.78 -17.77
C PRO A 64 -2.83 4.71 -18.53
N SER A 65 -2.46 3.43 -18.34
CA SER A 65 -3.25 2.30 -18.82
C SER A 65 -4.57 2.18 -18.06
N GLU A 66 -5.54 1.46 -18.62
CA GLU A 66 -6.80 1.09 -17.94
C GLU A 66 -6.63 0.07 -16.79
N ARG A 67 -5.44 0.00 -16.19
CA ARG A 67 -5.10 -0.91 -15.09
C ARG A 67 -4.76 -0.11 -13.84
N MET A 68 -5.32 -0.54 -12.72
CA MET A 68 -5.09 0.05 -11.41
C MET A 68 -4.82 -1.05 -10.38
N PRO A 69 -3.55 -1.47 -10.21
CA PRO A 69 -3.18 -2.39 -9.15
C PRO A 69 -3.49 -1.81 -7.77
N VAL A 70 -4.09 -2.65 -6.93
CA VAL A 70 -4.33 -2.40 -5.50
C VAL A 70 -3.44 -3.36 -4.72
N ILE A 71 -2.65 -2.83 -3.79
CA ILE A 71 -1.62 -3.58 -3.06
C ILE A 71 -1.87 -3.42 -1.57
N GLU A 72 -1.98 -4.57 -0.89
CA GLU A 72 -1.98 -4.67 0.57
C GLU A 72 -0.60 -5.18 1.01
N LEU A 73 0.05 -4.45 1.90
CA LEU A 73 1.28 -4.81 2.56
C LEU A 73 0.97 -5.49 3.88
N LYS A 74 1.62 -6.63 4.10
CA LYS A 74 1.64 -7.30 5.40
C LYS A 74 3.10 -7.49 5.82
N SER A 75 3.51 -6.79 6.86
CA SER A 75 4.91 -6.73 7.32
C SER A 75 5.22 -7.69 8.49
N GLY A 76 4.37 -8.69 8.71
CA GLY A 76 4.54 -9.68 9.76
C GLY A 76 5.63 -10.71 9.46
N VAL A 77 5.92 -11.58 10.43
CA VAL A 77 6.84 -12.70 10.21
C VAL A 77 6.15 -13.74 9.34
N LEU A 78 6.73 -14.01 8.16
CA LEU A 78 6.27 -15.06 7.26
C LEU A 78 6.91 -16.39 7.65
N GLN A 79 6.09 -17.38 7.97
CA GLN A 79 6.50 -18.77 8.09
C GLN A 79 5.98 -19.53 6.88
N GLU A 80 6.90 -20.11 6.11
CA GLU A 80 6.57 -20.97 4.98
C GLU A 80 6.56 -22.43 5.42
N GLY A 81 5.52 -23.15 5.03
CA GLY A 81 5.39 -24.59 5.24
C GLY A 81 4.91 -25.29 3.98
N ASN A 82 4.96 -26.63 3.98
CA ASN A 82 4.56 -27.44 2.82
C ASN A 82 3.08 -27.29 2.44
N GLU A 83 2.24 -26.83 3.38
CA GLU A 83 0.79 -26.61 3.17
C GLU A 83 0.45 -25.15 2.83
N GLY A 84 1.45 -24.26 2.76
CA GLY A 84 1.27 -22.83 2.51
C GLY A 84 2.03 -21.97 3.52
N SER A 85 1.78 -20.66 3.45
CA SER A 85 2.45 -19.67 4.29
C SER A 85 1.51 -19.11 5.35
N SER A 86 2.02 -18.92 6.55
CA SER A 86 1.33 -18.24 7.65
C SER A 86 2.05 -16.95 7.99
N LEU A 87 1.28 -15.89 8.26
CA LEU A 87 1.81 -14.60 8.66
C LEU A 87 1.46 -14.33 10.12
N PHE A 88 2.48 -14.03 10.93
CA PHE A 88 2.32 -13.70 12.34
C PHE A 88 2.57 -12.21 12.55
N ALA A 89 1.72 -11.59 13.39
CA ALA A 89 1.82 -10.18 13.77
C ALA A 89 2.98 -9.93 14.75
#